data_AF-H9YU21-F1
#
_entry.id   AF-H9YU21-F1
#
_cell.length_a   1.000
_cell.length_b   1.000
_cell.length_c   1.000
_cell.angle_alpha   90.00
_cell.angle_beta   90.00
_cell.angle_gamma   90.00
#
_symmetry.space_group_name_H-M   'P 1'
#
loop_
_entity.id
_entity.type
_entity.pdbx_description
1 polymer ?
#
loop_
_entity_poly.entity_id
_entity_poly.type
_entity_poly.pdbx_seq_one_letter_code
_entity_poly.pdbx_strand_id
1 'polypeptide(L)'
;MFILLGLCLLFFGVAGAVLLGCAAIISRHVCSNSSWASPYECGFIPSSTSFDSFSFSYFSLLVFFVVFDLEISLLLNMPEQDILSGSFYYYFLFVLIVSAGFFFEAVFGYIRWGY
;
A
#
# COMPACT_ATOMS: atom_id res chain seq x y z
N MET A 1 29.78 -5.99 12.96
CA MET A 1 28.46 -5.33 12.94
C MET A 1 27.44 -6.12 12.12
N PHE A 2 27.69 -6.41 10.83
CA PHE A 2 26.78 -7.22 10.00
C PHE A 2 26.48 -8.63 10.51
N ILE A 3 27.48 -9.33 11.10
CA ILE A 3 27.28 -10.67 11.67
C ILE A 3 26.35 -10.63 12.90
N LEU A 4 26.54 -9.65 13.79
CA LEU A 4 25.68 -9.45 14.97
C LEU A 4 24.24 -9.16 14.54
N LEU A 5 24.06 -8.30 13.53
CA LEU A 5 22.76 -7.97 12.98
C LEU A 5 22.08 -9.18 12.33
N GLY A 6 22.84 -10.00 11.60
CA GLY A 6 22.36 -11.27 11.05
C GLY A 6 21.91 -12.26 12.13
N LEU A 7 22.67 -12.38 13.23
CA LEU A 7 22.31 -13.23 14.37
C LEU A 7 21.04 -12.74 15.09
N CYS A 8 20.88 -11.43 15.28
CA CYS A 8 19.66 -10.86 15.85
C CYS A 8 18.43 -11.15 14.98
N LEU A 9 18.53 -10.97 13.66
CA LEU A 9 17.44 -11.27 12.73
C LEU A 9 17.05 -12.75 12.75
N LEU A 10 18.04 -13.64 12.81
CA LEU A 10 17.81 -15.09 12.90
C LEU A 10 17.08 -15.44 14.21
N PHE A 11 17.50 -14.86 15.33
CA PHE A 11 16.86 -15.07 16.63
C PHE A 11 15.39 -14.60 16.64
N PHE A 12 15.10 -13.40 16.15
CA PHE A 12 13.72 -12.90 16.07
C PHE A 12 12.86 -13.71 15.10
N GLY A 13 13.42 -14.15 13.96
CA GLY A 13 12.73 -15.01 13.01
C GLY A 13 12.34 -16.36 13.61
N VAL A 14 13.27 -17.02 14.31
CA VAL A 14 13.01 -18.30 15.00
C VAL A 14 12.01 -18.11 16.14
N ALA A 15 12.15 -17.07 16.95
CA ALA A 15 11.22 -16.77 18.04
C ALA A 15 9.79 -16.52 17.50
N GLY A 16 9.65 -15.77 16.42
CA GLY A 16 8.35 -15.53 15.76
C GLY A 16 7.71 -16.82 15.23
N ALA A 17 8.50 -17.68 14.59
CA ALA A 17 8.02 -18.97 14.08
C ALA A 17 7.54 -19.90 15.22
N VAL A 18 8.26 -19.95 16.34
CA VAL A 18 7.86 -20.73 17.52
C VAL A 18 6.55 -20.18 18.11
N LEU A 19 6.42 -18.86 18.26
CA LEU A 19 5.20 -18.23 18.77
C LEU A 19 3.98 -18.51 17.88
N LEU A 20 4.14 -18.37 16.55
CA LEU A 20 3.08 -18.69 15.59
C LEU A 20 2.69 -20.17 15.64
N GLY A 21 3.68 -21.06 15.76
CA GLY A 21 3.45 -22.50 15.90
C GLY A 21 2.66 -22.85 17.17
N CYS A 22 3.06 -22.29 18.31
CA CYS A 22 2.33 -22.45 19.57
C CYS A 22 0.89 -21.91 19.47
N ALA A 23 0.70 -20.72 18.90
CA ALA A 23 -0.62 -20.12 18.70
C ALA A 23 -1.52 -20.99 17.80
N ALA A 24 -0.99 -21.56 16.72
CA ALA A 24 -1.73 -22.44 15.83
C ALA A 24 -2.11 -23.78 16.48
N ILE A 25 -1.26 -24.33 17.36
CA ILE A 25 -1.58 -25.53 18.13
C ILE A 25 -2.70 -25.23 19.13
N ILE A 26 -2.60 -24.13 19.87
CA ILE A 26 -3.61 -23.71 20.86
C ILE A 26 -4.95 -23.41 20.17
N SER A 27 -4.94 -22.68 19.06
CA SER A 27 -6.15 -22.32 18.30
C SER A 27 -6.94 -23.56 17.87
N ARG A 28 -6.26 -24.65 17.46
CA ARG A 28 -6.93 -25.91 17.09
C ARG A 28 -7.60 -26.63 18.26
N HIS A 29 -7.16 -26.40 19.49
CA HIS A 29 -7.76 -27.00 20.67
C HIS A 29 -8.98 -26.23 21.19
N VAL A 30 -9.22 -25.01 20.71
CA VAL A 30 -10.41 -24.24 21.04
C VAL A 30 -11.51 -24.62 20.04
N CYS A 31 -12.54 -25.34 20.50
CA CYS A 31 -13.73 -25.57 19.69
C CYS A 31 -14.37 -24.23 19.31
N SER A 32 -14.30 -23.85 18.03
CA SER A 32 -14.99 -22.65 17.56
C SER A 32 -16.49 -22.92 17.52
N ASN A 33 -17.29 -22.24 18.34
CA ASN A 33 -18.74 -22.25 18.13
C ASN A 33 -19.05 -21.45 16.85
N SER A 34 -20.07 -21.87 16.10
CA SER A 34 -20.44 -21.26 14.82
C SER A 34 -20.69 -19.75 14.89
N SER A 35 -21.06 -19.21 16.06
CA SER A 35 -21.29 -17.78 16.29
C SER A 35 -20.00 -16.96 16.41
N TRP A 36 -18.89 -17.58 16.80
CA TRP A 36 -17.57 -16.94 16.81
C TRP A 36 -16.90 -17.03 15.43
N ALA A 37 -17.33 -17.98 14.60
CA ALA A 37 -16.82 -18.18 13.24
C ALA A 37 -17.65 -17.48 12.16
N SER A 38 -18.82 -16.91 12.51
CA SER A 38 -19.65 -16.12 11.59
C SER A 38 -19.14 -14.68 11.44
N PRO A 39 -19.37 -14.02 10.29
CA PRO A 39 -19.05 -12.61 10.11
C PRO A 39 -19.74 -11.74 11.16
N TYR A 40 -19.09 -10.64 11.53
CA TYR A 40 -19.65 -9.70 12.51
C TYR A 40 -20.79 -8.91 11.86
N GLU A 41 -22.01 -9.29 12.19
CA GLU A 41 -23.22 -8.56 11.82
C GLU A 41 -24.05 -8.16 13.04
N CYS A 42 -23.41 -7.88 14.17
CA CYS A 42 -24.11 -7.53 15.41
C CYS A 42 -25.18 -8.56 15.86
N GLY A 43 -25.06 -9.83 15.46
CA GLY A 43 -26.02 -10.90 15.77
C GLY A 43 -27.16 -11.09 14.76
N PHE A 44 -27.15 -10.33 13.66
CA PHE A 44 -28.08 -10.55 12.54
C PHE A 44 -27.65 -11.73 11.65
N ILE A 45 -28.61 -12.27 10.91
CA ILE A 45 -28.36 -13.33 9.93
C ILE A 45 -27.86 -12.65 8.65
N PRO A 46 -26.72 -13.08 8.07
CA PRO A 46 -26.20 -12.52 6.82
C PRO A 46 -27.23 -12.63 5.72
N SER A 47 -27.89 -11.51 5.42
CA SER A 47 -29.03 -11.47 4.49
C SER A 47 -28.64 -11.06 3.07
N SER A 48 -27.36 -11.07 2.71
CA SER A 48 -26.96 -10.73 1.35
C SER A 48 -25.62 -11.35 0.96
N THR A 49 -25.56 -11.84 -0.27
CA THR A 49 -24.30 -11.93 -1.01
C THR A 49 -23.70 -10.53 -1.07
N SER A 50 -22.53 -10.33 -0.45
CA SER A 50 -21.77 -9.08 -0.54
C SER A 50 -21.32 -8.87 -1.98
N PHE A 51 -22.16 -8.22 -2.78
CA PHE A 51 -21.72 -7.64 -4.04
C PHE A 51 -20.89 -6.42 -3.66
N ASP A 52 -19.58 -6.61 -3.53
CA ASP A 52 -18.66 -5.49 -3.41
C ASP A 52 -18.59 -4.79 -4.76
N SER A 53 -19.53 -3.88 -5.00
CA SER A 53 -19.33 -2.84 -6.00
C SER A 53 -18.36 -1.83 -5.41
N PHE A 54 -17.06 -2.11 -5.56
CA PHE A 54 -16.02 -1.13 -5.30
C PHE A 54 -16.31 0.10 -6.15
N SER A 55 -16.27 1.28 -5.51
CA SER A 55 -16.44 2.53 -6.24
C SER A 55 -15.28 2.73 -7.22
N PHE A 56 -15.59 3.38 -8.35
CA PHE A 56 -14.59 3.77 -9.35
C PHE A 56 -13.44 4.61 -8.76
N SER A 57 -13.70 5.30 -7.64
CA SER A 57 -12.70 6.10 -6.92
C SER A 57 -11.49 5.28 -6.45
N TYR A 58 -11.68 4.02 -6.02
CA TYR A 58 -10.55 3.17 -5.62
C TYR A 58 -9.67 2.77 -6.80
N PHE A 59 -10.29 2.51 -7.95
CA PHE A 59 -9.57 2.22 -9.18
C PHE A 59 -8.75 3.43 -9.64
N SER A 60 -9.35 4.62 -9.64
CA SER A 60 -8.66 5.86 -10.00
C SER A 60 -7.45 6.13 -9.09
N LEU A 61 -7.59 5.89 -7.78
CA LEU A 61 -6.51 6.06 -6.82
C LEU A 61 -5.34 5.09 -7.10
N LEU A 62 -5.63 3.84 -7.45
CA LEU A 62 -4.60 2.86 -7.79
C LEU A 62 -3.80 3.25 -9.04
N VAL A 63 -4.50 3.71 -10.10
CA VAL A 63 -3.84 4.18 -11.32
C VAL A 63 -2.98 5.40 -11.02
N PHE A 64 -3.53 6.37 -10.28
CA PHE A 64 -2.81 7.56 -9.84
C PHE A 64 -1.53 7.19 -9.07
N PHE A 65 -1.64 6.30 -8.08
CA PHE A 65 -0.50 5.85 -7.29
C PHE A 65 0.63 5.26 -8.15
N VAL A 66 0.29 4.38 -9.10
CA VAL A 66 1.28 3.75 -9.99
C VAL A 66 1.98 4.77 -10.88
N VAL A 67 1.26 5.76 -11.41
CA VAL A 67 1.83 6.80 -12.27
C VAL A 67 2.76 7.72 -11.46
N PHE A 68 2.31 8.21 -10.30
CA PHE A 68 3.14 9.07 -9.45
C PHE A 68 4.38 8.37 -8.88
N ASP A 69 4.29 7.08 -8.56
CA ASP A 69 5.45 6.30 -8.10
C ASP A 69 6.52 6.14 -9.20
N LEU A 70 6.09 5.94 -10.45
CA LEU A 70 6.99 5.92 -11.61
C LEU A 70 7.65 7.29 -11.82
N GLU A 71 6.88 8.38 -11.76
CA GLU A 71 7.42 9.73 -11.93
C GLU A 71 8.46 10.09 -10.87
N ILE A 72 8.22 9.76 -9.61
CA ILE A 72 9.20 9.97 -8.52
C ILE A 72 10.44 9.10 -8.73
N SER A 73 10.27 7.85 -9.18
CA SER A 73 11.38 6.96 -9.48
C SER A 73 12.31 7.53 -10.56
N LEU A 74 11.77 8.24 -11.54
CA LEU A 74 12.57 8.95 -12.56
C LEU A 74 13.30 10.18 -12.00
N LEU A 75 12.71 10.87 -11.03
CA LEU A 75 13.33 12.02 -10.36
C LEU A 75 14.46 11.63 -9.38
N LEU A 76 14.54 10.36 -8.96
CA LEU A 76 15.52 9.89 -7.98
C LEU A 76 16.99 10.16 -8.37
N ASN A 77 17.29 10.19 -9.68
CA ASN A 77 18.66 10.44 -10.18
C ASN A 77 19.00 11.93 -10.32
N MET A 78 18.04 12.84 -10.11
CA MET A 78 18.26 14.28 -10.21
C MET A 78 19.37 14.82 -9.28
N PRO A 79 19.45 14.47 -7.98
CA PRO A 79 20.45 15.04 -7.06
C PRO A 79 21.89 14.64 -7.38
N GLU A 80 22.09 13.54 -8.12
CA GLU A 80 23.42 13.08 -8.54
C GLU A 80 23.98 13.88 -9.73
N GLN A 81 23.19 14.76 -10.34
CA GLN A 81 23.61 15.55 -11.50
C GLN A 81 24.03 16.98 -11.12
N ASP A 82 25.06 17.50 -11.80
CA ASP A 82 25.54 18.86 -11.61
C ASP A 82 24.48 19.90 -11.98
N ILE A 83 24.34 20.93 -11.14
CA ILE A 83 23.36 22.03 -11.29
C ILE A 83 23.57 22.82 -12.60
N LEU A 84 24.81 22.92 -13.06
CA LEU A 84 25.20 23.67 -14.26
C LEU A 84 25.10 22.82 -15.55
N SER A 85 24.69 21.55 -15.44
CA SER A 85 24.52 20.69 -16.60
C SER A 85 23.26 21.09 -17.39
N GLY A 86 23.30 20.93 -18.72
CA GLY A 86 22.11 21.11 -19.57
C GLY A 86 20.95 20.16 -19.22
N SER A 87 21.23 19.10 -18.45
CA SER A 87 20.24 18.13 -17.98
C SER A 87 19.24 18.72 -16.98
N PHE A 88 19.62 19.73 -16.19
CA PHE A 88 18.72 20.37 -15.22
C PHE A 88 17.47 20.94 -15.89
N TYR A 89 17.61 21.49 -17.11
CA TYR A 89 16.49 22.02 -17.88
C TYR A 89 15.43 20.95 -18.19
N TYR A 90 15.85 19.72 -18.54
CA TYR A 90 14.93 18.63 -18.83
C TYR A 90 14.17 18.17 -17.58
N TYR A 91 14.83 18.09 -16.42
CA TYR A 91 14.15 17.78 -15.15
C TYR A 91 13.16 18.86 -14.74
N PHE A 92 13.53 20.14 -14.90
CA PHE A 92 12.63 21.25 -14.60
C PHE A 92 11.38 21.21 -15.50
N LEU A 93 11.56 20.97 -16.80
CA LEU A 93 10.47 20.84 -17.76
C LEU A 93 9.60 19.62 -17.43
N PHE A 94 10.21 18.50 -17.03
CA PHE A 94 9.49 17.29 -16.61
C PHE A 94 8.58 17.56 -15.39
N VAL A 95 9.11 18.19 -14.33
CA VAL A 95 8.32 18.56 -13.14
C VAL A 95 7.16 19.52 -13.49
N LEU A 96 7.39 20.45 -14.41
CA LEU A 96 6.34 21.37 -14.88
C LEU A 96 5.20 20.61 -15.57
N ILE A 97 5.53 19.66 -16.46
CA ILE A 97 4.52 18.83 -17.15
C ILE A 97 3.73 17.99 -16.14
N VAL A 98 4.42 17.32 -15.21
CA VAL A 98 3.77 16.49 -14.18
C VAL A 98 2.84 17.31 -13.30
N SER A 99 3.30 18.46 -12.81
CA SER A 99 2.46 19.35 -11.99
C SER A 99 1.24 19.90 -12.73
N ALA A 100 1.37 20.19 -14.03
CA ALA A 100 0.24 20.58 -14.87
C ALA A 100 -0.76 19.43 -15.04
N GLY A 101 -0.28 18.20 -15.32
CA GLY A 101 -1.12 17.00 -15.43
C GLY A 101 -1.93 16.72 -14.17
N PHE A 102 -1.27 16.79 -13.00
CA PHE A 102 -1.93 16.67 -11.71
C PHE A 102 -3.02 17.72 -11.51
N PHE A 103 -2.72 18.99 -11.86
CA PHE A 103 -3.68 20.07 -11.72
C PHE A 103 -4.93 19.86 -12.58
N PHE A 104 -4.77 19.40 -13.83
CA PHE A 104 -5.90 19.05 -14.68
C PHE A 104 -6.75 17.95 -14.05
N GLU A 105 -6.13 16.86 -13.60
CA GLU A 105 -6.83 15.72 -12.99
C GLU A 105 -7.62 16.13 -11.72
N ALA A 106 -7.02 16.98 -10.89
CA ALA A 106 -7.66 17.54 -9.70
C ALA A 106 -8.89 18.40 -10.05
N VAL A 107 -8.80 19.25 -11.08
CA VAL A 107 -9.91 20.11 -11.54
C VAL A 107 -11.04 19.28 -12.16
N PHE A 108 -10.71 18.22 -12.92
CA PHE A 108 -11.73 17.31 -13.48
C PHE A 108 -12.44 16.46 -12.42
N GLY A 109 -11.88 16.39 -11.20
CA GLY A 109 -12.54 15.76 -10.06
C GLY A 109 -12.43 14.23 -10.04
N TYR A 110 -11.47 13.65 -10.78
CA TYR A 110 -11.14 12.22 -10.68
C TYR A 110 -10.67 11.81 -9.27
N ILE A 111 -10.14 12.79 -8.52
CA ILE A 111 -9.65 12.64 -7.14
C ILE A 111 -10.77 12.92 -6.11
N ARG A 112 -11.98 13.32 -6.55
CA ARG A 112 -13.03 13.71 -5.62
C ARG A 112 -13.59 12.48 -4.91
N TRP A 113 -13.37 12.42 -3.61
CA TRP A 113 -14.04 11.47 -2.73
C TRP A 113 -15.43 12.02 -2.38
N GLY A 114 -16.45 11.37 -2.90
CA GLY A 114 -17.84 11.57 -2.51
C GLY A 114 -18.47 10.21 -2.29
N TYR A 115 -19.25 10.09 -1.21
CA TYR A 115 -20.10 8.94 -0.94
C TYR A 115 -21.08 8.72 -2.09
#